data_AF-A0A4Q6AZJ1-F1
#
_entry.id   AF-A0A4Q6AZJ1-F1
#
_cell.length_a   1.000
_cell.length_b   1.000
_cell.length_c   1.000
_cell.angle_alpha   90.00
_cell.angle_beta   90.00
_cell.angle_gamma   90.00
#
_symmetry.space_group_name_H-M   'P 1'
#
loop_
_entity.id
_entity.type
_entity.pdbx_description
1 polymer ?
#
loop_
_entity_poly.entity_id
_entity_poly.type
_entity_poly.pdbx_seq_one_letter_code
_entity_poly.pdbx_strand_id
1 'polypeptide(L)'
;MKKLFVPCVLICLICILLLTSCSERSGKPRVLVFSKTAGWHHSSIPNGVAAISKLGQDNGFLVDTTTDASWFNEDSLGKYAAVIFLQTTGDVLNNYQEADFERYIQAGGGFVGIHSAADTEYDWGWYGRLVGAYFNGHPQGTPQAMLHVVDATDNSTKHLPKYWQRVDEWYNYKKLNPDNHVLIELDETSYQGGTNGKTHPIAWYHDYDGGRAWYTGLGHTEASYTEEPFLKHLLAGIQYAMGENKKPDYGKTHTERVPDADRFTKVTLSQGVFSEPTEMAVLPNLDVLVSQRRGEFLLYKKESGEVKRVGLLNVYWKAVTPGVNTETGLLGVQADPDFAKNHFIYAYYSPVDSSVDRLSRFRLENDTINLYSEKVILEVKTDREICCHTGGSIAFGPNRTLFVSAGDNSTPFDEPNQKYNTYSFAPLDDRPGYKQYDSRRGAGNSNDLRGKILRIRMNEDGSYEIPDGNLFPKGTLKTRPEIYVMGNRNPYRITVDQKNSFLYWGEVGPDANADSIGRRGPRGYDEINQAQKAGNFGWPYFVGDN
;
A
#
# COMPACT_ATOMS: atom_id res chain seq x y z
N MET A 1 -0.97 -75.81 -39.31
CA MET A 1 -1.59 -75.10 -38.17
C MET A 1 -1.03 -73.69 -38.12
N LYS A 2 -1.81 -72.72 -38.61
CA LYS A 2 -1.50 -71.28 -38.60
C LYS A 2 -1.95 -70.69 -37.26
N LYS A 3 -1.09 -69.96 -36.57
CA LYS A 3 -1.44 -69.00 -35.49
C LYS A 3 -0.58 -67.77 -35.77
N LEU A 4 -1.10 -66.68 -36.36
CA LEU A 4 -1.94 -65.63 -35.74
C LEU A 4 -1.40 -65.24 -34.36
N PHE A 5 -0.83 -64.03 -34.24
CA PHE A 5 -0.98 -63.08 -33.12
C PHE A 5 0.14 -62.03 -33.12
N VAL A 6 0.06 -61.02 -34.01
CA VAL A 6 0.60 -59.67 -33.73
C VAL A 6 -0.25 -58.65 -34.52
N PRO A 7 -1.28 -58.04 -33.90
CA PRO A 7 -1.47 -56.60 -34.08
C PRO A 7 -2.17 -55.94 -32.87
N CYS A 8 -1.54 -55.90 -31.69
CA CYS A 8 -2.07 -55.10 -30.56
C CYS A 8 -1.07 -54.06 -30.03
N VAL A 9 0.23 -54.29 -30.15
CA VAL A 9 1.23 -53.39 -29.53
C VAL A 9 1.45 -52.10 -30.34
N LEU A 10 1.25 -52.14 -31.67
CA LEU A 10 1.40 -50.95 -32.52
C LEU A 10 0.19 -49.99 -32.43
N ILE A 11 -0.98 -50.46 -31.99
CA ILE A 11 -2.19 -49.64 -31.83
C ILE A 11 -2.17 -48.87 -30.50
N CYS A 12 -1.58 -49.44 -29.43
CA CYS A 12 -1.44 -48.72 -28.15
C CYS A 12 -0.42 -47.57 -28.19
N LEU A 13 0.64 -47.64 -29.02
CA LEU A 13 1.60 -46.53 -29.13
C LEU A 13 1.05 -45.33 -29.93
N ILE A 14 0.09 -45.56 -30.84
CA ILE A 14 -0.54 -44.48 -31.61
C ILE A 14 -1.65 -43.79 -30.80
N CYS A 15 -2.29 -44.47 -29.84
CA CYS A 15 -3.27 -43.85 -28.94
C CYS A 15 -2.65 -42.99 -27.82
N ILE A 16 -1.38 -43.20 -27.45
CA ILE A 16 -0.72 -42.41 -26.38
C ILE A 16 -0.13 -41.08 -26.92
N LEU A 17 0.05 -40.95 -28.23
CA LEU A 17 0.49 -39.70 -28.88
C LEU A 17 -0.66 -38.71 -29.20
N LEU A 18 -1.91 -39.04 -28.86
CA LEU A 18 -3.09 -38.18 -29.08
C LEU A 18 -3.68 -37.56 -27.80
N LEU A 19 -2.99 -37.68 -26.66
CA LEU A 19 -3.36 -37.03 -25.40
C LEU A 19 -2.45 -35.84 -25.07
N THR A 20 -2.00 -35.09 -26.08
CA THR A 20 -1.67 -33.68 -25.84
C THR A 20 -2.99 -33.00 -25.51
N SER A 21 -3.21 -32.74 -24.22
CA SER A 21 -4.34 -31.97 -23.71
C SER A 21 -4.47 -30.68 -24.52
N CYS A 22 -5.42 -30.64 -25.47
CA CYS A 22 -5.78 -29.41 -26.16
C CYS A 22 -6.42 -28.48 -25.11
N SER A 23 -5.61 -27.58 -24.55
CA SER A 23 -6.06 -26.51 -23.65
C SER A 23 -6.74 -25.36 -24.41
N GLU A 24 -7.10 -25.56 -25.68
CA GLU A 24 -7.82 -24.59 -26.50
C GLU A 24 -9.26 -24.44 -26.01
N ARG A 25 -9.75 -23.21 -25.98
CA ARG A 25 -11.15 -22.93 -25.67
C ARG A 25 -11.99 -23.39 -26.87
N SER A 26 -12.93 -24.30 -26.65
CA SER A 26 -13.86 -24.76 -27.68
C SER A 26 -14.71 -23.60 -28.22
N GLY A 27 -14.81 -23.48 -29.55
CA GLY A 27 -15.66 -22.49 -30.21
C GLY A 27 -14.91 -21.22 -30.64
N LYS A 28 -15.67 -20.20 -31.06
CA LYS A 28 -15.11 -18.92 -31.48
C LYS A 28 -14.41 -18.23 -30.29
N PRO A 29 -13.24 -17.58 -30.49
CA PRO A 29 -12.66 -16.70 -29.48
C PRO A 29 -13.67 -15.65 -29.04
N ARG A 30 -13.56 -15.17 -27.81
CA ARG A 30 -14.44 -14.15 -27.24
C ARG A 30 -13.59 -13.07 -26.60
N VAL A 31 -13.94 -11.81 -26.79
CA VAL A 31 -13.27 -10.67 -26.16
C VAL A 31 -14.26 -9.87 -25.31
N LEU A 32 -13.74 -9.27 -24.23
CA LEU A 32 -14.51 -8.36 -23.37
C LEU A 32 -14.06 -6.93 -23.66
N VAL A 33 -14.96 -6.08 -24.15
CA VAL A 33 -14.73 -4.64 -24.28
C VAL A 33 -15.17 -3.96 -22.99
N PHE A 34 -14.21 -3.45 -22.25
CA PHE A 34 -14.41 -2.69 -21.03
C PHE A 34 -14.17 -1.20 -21.27
N SER A 35 -15.14 -0.36 -20.93
CA SER A 35 -15.12 1.08 -21.23
C SER A 35 -15.59 1.95 -20.05
N LYS A 36 -15.29 1.54 -18.82
CA LYS A 36 -15.57 2.33 -17.61
C LYS A 36 -14.63 3.53 -17.54
N THR A 37 -15.16 4.69 -17.16
CA THR A 37 -14.40 5.93 -16.98
C THR A 37 -14.68 6.51 -15.59
N ALA A 38 -13.65 6.68 -14.77
CA ALA A 38 -13.68 7.45 -13.53
C ALA A 38 -13.13 8.88 -13.71
N GLY A 39 -12.61 9.19 -14.89
CA GLY A 39 -12.15 10.51 -15.35
C GLY A 39 -12.90 10.97 -16.59
N TRP A 40 -12.16 11.47 -17.58
CA TRP A 40 -12.76 12.01 -18.82
C TRP A 40 -13.49 10.94 -19.62
N HIS A 41 -14.71 11.26 -20.08
CA HIS A 41 -15.51 10.36 -20.90
C HIS A 41 -15.41 10.73 -22.37
N HIS A 42 -14.88 9.83 -23.20
CA HIS A 42 -14.69 10.05 -24.63
C HIS A 42 -15.98 9.80 -25.43
N SER A 43 -16.42 10.75 -26.26
CA SER A 43 -17.63 10.60 -27.08
C SER A 43 -17.53 9.50 -28.13
N SER A 44 -16.32 9.07 -28.46
CA SER A 44 -16.03 8.00 -29.42
C SER A 44 -16.21 6.57 -28.87
N ILE A 45 -16.42 6.39 -27.56
CA ILE A 45 -16.59 5.05 -26.95
C ILE A 45 -17.69 4.23 -27.65
N PRO A 46 -18.92 4.77 -27.89
CA PRO A 46 -19.95 4.04 -28.63
C PRO A 46 -19.53 3.62 -30.04
N ASN A 47 -18.73 4.44 -30.72
CA ASN A 47 -18.24 4.16 -32.07
C ASN A 47 -17.19 3.04 -32.03
N GLY A 48 -16.30 3.05 -31.03
CA GLY A 48 -15.34 1.97 -30.80
C GLY A 48 -16.00 0.65 -30.47
N VAL A 49 -17.02 0.65 -29.60
CA VAL A 49 -17.83 -0.54 -29.29
C VAL A 49 -18.48 -1.11 -30.56
N ALA A 50 -19.11 -0.25 -31.38
CA ALA A 50 -19.77 -0.66 -32.61
C ALA A 50 -18.76 -1.23 -33.63
N ALA A 51 -17.62 -0.57 -33.82
CA ALA A 51 -16.58 -1.01 -34.73
C ALA A 51 -15.97 -2.35 -34.30
N ILE A 52 -15.60 -2.52 -33.02
CA ILE A 52 -15.04 -3.79 -32.51
C ILE A 52 -16.07 -4.92 -32.63
N SER A 53 -17.34 -4.65 -32.33
CA SER A 53 -18.42 -5.62 -32.51
C SER A 53 -18.55 -6.06 -33.96
N LYS A 54 -18.47 -5.12 -34.92
CA LYS A 54 -18.49 -5.43 -36.35
C LYS A 54 -17.26 -6.23 -36.78
N LEU A 55 -16.07 -5.87 -36.30
CA LEU A 55 -14.84 -6.64 -36.53
C LEU A 55 -14.98 -8.08 -36.04
N GLY A 56 -15.57 -8.29 -34.86
CA GLY A 56 -15.84 -9.63 -34.34
C GLY A 56 -16.77 -10.45 -35.23
N GLN A 57 -17.88 -9.85 -35.65
CA GLN A 57 -18.84 -10.48 -36.57
C GLN A 57 -18.18 -10.90 -37.89
N ASP A 58 -17.34 -10.02 -38.45
CA ASP A 58 -16.69 -10.24 -39.75
C ASP A 58 -15.51 -11.22 -39.69
N ASN A 59 -14.85 -11.34 -38.53
CA ASN A 59 -13.58 -12.07 -38.40
C ASN A 59 -13.66 -13.25 -37.43
N GLY A 60 -14.86 -13.67 -37.05
CA GLY A 60 -15.07 -14.97 -36.39
C GLY A 60 -14.77 -15.01 -34.89
N PHE A 61 -14.87 -13.87 -34.18
CA PHE A 61 -14.81 -13.82 -32.72
C PHE A 61 -16.05 -13.12 -32.12
N LEU A 62 -16.38 -13.46 -30.89
CA LEU A 62 -17.51 -12.90 -30.16
C LEU A 62 -17.06 -11.69 -29.33
N VAL A 63 -17.94 -10.71 -29.16
CA VAL A 63 -17.66 -9.48 -28.42
C VAL A 63 -18.75 -9.30 -27.38
N ASP A 64 -18.35 -9.24 -26.10
CA ASP A 64 -19.20 -8.74 -25.03
C ASP A 64 -18.69 -7.38 -24.58
N THR A 65 -19.57 -6.50 -24.12
CA THR A 65 -19.23 -5.13 -23.69
C THR A 65 -19.73 -4.87 -22.28
N THR A 66 -18.95 -4.17 -21.46
CA THR A 66 -19.37 -3.78 -20.12
C THR A 66 -18.71 -2.47 -19.66
N THR A 67 -19.40 -1.74 -18.80
CA THR A 67 -18.82 -0.68 -17.95
C THR A 67 -18.79 -1.10 -16.48
N ASP A 68 -19.26 -2.31 -16.17
CA ASP A 68 -19.32 -2.85 -14.82
C ASP A 68 -18.02 -3.60 -14.48
N ALA A 69 -17.24 -3.02 -13.56
CA ALA A 69 -16.00 -3.60 -13.07
C ALA A 69 -16.24 -4.91 -12.28
N SER A 70 -17.47 -5.23 -11.87
CA SER A 70 -17.78 -6.51 -11.21
C SER A 70 -17.45 -7.73 -12.08
N TRP A 71 -17.30 -7.55 -13.39
CA TRP A 71 -16.90 -8.58 -14.34
C TRP A 71 -15.40 -8.93 -14.29
N PHE A 72 -14.60 -8.16 -13.55
CA PHE A 72 -13.18 -8.43 -13.31
C PHE A 72 -13.03 -9.40 -12.12
N ASN A 73 -13.42 -10.64 -12.37
CA ASN A 73 -13.20 -11.79 -11.50
C ASN A 73 -12.87 -13.03 -12.36
N GLU A 74 -12.22 -14.03 -11.78
CA GLU A 74 -11.73 -15.19 -12.55
C GLU A 74 -12.83 -15.93 -13.34
N ASP A 75 -14.03 -16.08 -12.76
CA ASP A 75 -15.17 -16.78 -13.37
C ASP A 75 -15.66 -16.11 -14.65
N SER A 76 -15.65 -14.77 -14.63
CA SER A 76 -15.99 -13.96 -15.79
C SER A 76 -14.82 -13.90 -16.78
N LEU A 77 -13.64 -13.48 -16.33
CA LEU A 77 -12.44 -13.28 -17.15
C LEU A 77 -12.00 -14.56 -17.87
N GLY A 78 -12.17 -15.73 -17.23
CA GLY A 78 -11.86 -17.04 -17.78
C GLY A 78 -12.60 -17.39 -19.09
N LYS A 79 -13.63 -16.62 -19.47
CA LYS A 79 -14.39 -16.78 -20.72
C LYS A 79 -13.75 -16.09 -21.91
N TYR A 80 -12.83 -15.16 -21.69
CA TYR A 80 -12.30 -14.27 -22.73
C TYR A 80 -10.87 -14.62 -23.14
N ALA A 81 -10.59 -14.55 -24.44
CA ALA A 81 -9.26 -14.69 -25.02
C ALA A 81 -8.44 -13.40 -24.85
N ALA A 82 -9.12 -12.26 -24.87
CA ALA A 82 -8.53 -10.97 -24.53
C ALA A 82 -9.57 -10.03 -23.88
N VAL A 83 -9.08 -9.11 -23.06
CA VAL A 83 -9.83 -7.99 -22.50
C VAL A 83 -9.33 -6.70 -23.15
N ILE A 84 -10.25 -5.89 -23.64
CA ILE A 84 -10.00 -4.63 -24.35
C ILE A 84 -10.40 -3.49 -23.43
N PHE A 85 -9.45 -2.66 -23.03
CA PHE A 85 -9.71 -1.39 -22.36
C PHE A 85 -9.89 -0.33 -23.44
N LEU A 86 -11.16 -0.07 -23.78
CA LEU A 86 -11.55 0.90 -24.78
C LEU A 86 -11.78 2.25 -24.09
N GLN A 87 -10.77 3.12 -24.17
CA GLN A 87 -10.83 4.50 -23.69
C GLN A 87 -11.32 4.62 -22.23
N THR A 88 -10.88 3.70 -21.37
CA THR A 88 -11.01 3.81 -19.91
C THR A 88 -10.22 5.03 -19.40
N THR A 89 -10.53 5.56 -18.22
CA THR A 89 -9.76 6.65 -17.60
C THR A 89 -9.90 6.59 -16.08
N GLY A 90 -8.86 6.97 -15.33
CA GLY A 90 -8.85 7.04 -13.87
C GLY A 90 -8.70 5.66 -13.19
N ASP A 91 -9.05 5.60 -11.91
CA ASP A 91 -9.10 4.36 -11.11
C ASP A 91 -10.45 3.66 -11.34
N VAL A 92 -10.43 2.51 -12.00
CA VAL A 92 -11.63 1.82 -12.49
C VAL A 92 -11.83 0.45 -11.85
N LEU A 93 -10.79 -0.16 -11.27
CA LEU A 93 -10.80 -1.45 -10.59
C LEU A 93 -10.39 -1.30 -9.12
N ASN A 94 -11.11 -1.94 -8.20
CA ASN A 94 -10.66 -2.04 -6.81
C ASN A 94 -9.60 -3.15 -6.64
N ASN A 95 -8.98 -3.21 -5.46
CA ASN A 95 -7.93 -4.18 -5.12
C ASN A 95 -8.30 -5.66 -5.35
N TYR A 96 -9.58 -6.05 -5.25
CA TYR A 96 -10.02 -7.42 -5.55
C TYR A 96 -10.01 -7.68 -7.06
N GLN A 97 -10.50 -6.71 -7.84
CA GLN A 97 -10.58 -6.76 -9.29
C GLN A 97 -9.20 -6.64 -9.94
N GLU A 98 -8.32 -5.81 -9.38
CA GLU A 98 -6.90 -5.72 -9.74
C GLU A 98 -6.25 -7.10 -9.61
N ALA A 99 -6.34 -7.72 -8.44
CA ALA A 99 -5.73 -9.03 -8.19
C ALA A 99 -6.25 -10.11 -9.14
N ASP A 100 -7.57 -10.18 -9.38
CA ASP A 100 -8.14 -11.16 -10.32
C ASP A 100 -7.74 -10.84 -11.78
N PHE A 101 -7.48 -9.58 -12.15
CA PHE A 101 -6.98 -9.22 -13.47
C PHE A 101 -5.48 -9.53 -13.65
N GLU A 102 -4.64 -9.33 -12.62
CA GLU A 102 -3.24 -9.81 -12.66
C GLU A 102 -3.22 -11.32 -12.91
N ARG A 103 -4.03 -12.06 -12.16
CA ARG A 103 -4.13 -13.51 -12.27
C ARG A 103 -4.65 -13.93 -13.65
N TYR A 104 -5.57 -13.20 -14.26
CA TYR A 104 -6.02 -13.45 -15.63
C TYR A 104 -4.86 -13.31 -16.64
N ILE A 105 -4.05 -12.26 -16.54
CA ILE A 105 -2.88 -12.08 -17.42
C ILE A 105 -1.82 -13.17 -17.16
N GLN A 106 -1.50 -13.47 -15.89
CA GLN A 106 -0.59 -14.54 -15.48
C GLN A 106 -1.00 -15.93 -15.96
N ALA A 107 -2.29 -16.17 -16.03
CA ALA A 107 -2.86 -17.40 -16.57
C ALA A 107 -2.76 -17.48 -18.11
N GLY A 108 -2.25 -16.44 -18.79
CA GLY A 108 -2.07 -16.39 -20.24
C GLY A 108 -3.11 -15.55 -20.99
N GLY A 109 -3.90 -14.74 -20.27
CA GLY A 109 -4.87 -13.81 -20.83
C GLY A 109 -4.24 -12.75 -21.75
N GLY A 110 -5.06 -12.19 -22.64
CA GLY A 110 -4.66 -11.10 -23.54
C GLY A 110 -5.20 -9.75 -23.08
N PHE A 111 -4.43 -8.69 -23.33
CA PHE A 111 -4.81 -7.30 -23.07
C PHE A 111 -4.68 -6.46 -24.34
N VAL A 112 -5.67 -5.59 -24.56
CA VAL A 112 -5.64 -4.55 -25.58
C VAL A 112 -5.97 -3.22 -24.92
N GLY A 113 -5.05 -2.26 -24.96
CA GLY A 113 -5.32 -0.89 -24.53
C GLY A 113 -5.52 0.04 -25.72
N ILE A 114 -6.57 0.86 -25.69
CA ILE A 114 -6.89 1.82 -26.77
C ILE A 114 -6.97 3.23 -26.19
N HIS A 115 -6.20 4.14 -26.78
CA HIS A 115 -6.13 5.56 -26.46
C HIS A 115 -5.92 5.81 -24.95
N SER A 116 -6.98 6.23 -24.26
CA SER A 116 -6.93 6.62 -22.85
C SER A 116 -6.78 5.46 -21.88
N ALA A 117 -6.66 4.21 -22.35
CA ALA A 117 -6.18 3.13 -21.50
C ALA A 117 -4.83 3.45 -20.80
N ALA A 118 -3.99 4.31 -21.37
CA ALA A 118 -2.77 4.78 -20.69
C ALA A 118 -3.02 5.86 -19.59
N ASP A 119 -4.23 6.41 -19.53
CA ASP A 119 -4.74 7.36 -18.53
C ASP A 119 -5.57 6.64 -17.44
N THR A 120 -5.20 5.40 -17.11
CA THR A 120 -5.94 4.50 -16.22
C THR A 120 -4.99 3.88 -15.18
N GLU A 121 -5.48 3.68 -13.95
CA GLU A 121 -4.78 2.97 -12.85
C GLU A 121 -3.35 3.47 -12.54
N TYR A 122 -3.22 4.77 -12.23
CA TYR A 122 -1.92 5.43 -11.99
C TYR A 122 -1.15 4.91 -10.77
N ASP A 123 -1.86 4.48 -9.73
CA ASP A 123 -1.26 4.01 -8.47
C ASP A 123 -0.94 2.51 -8.51
N TRP A 124 -1.47 1.79 -9.50
CA TRP A 124 -1.23 0.37 -9.69
C TRP A 124 -0.07 0.14 -10.66
N GLY A 125 1.15 0.21 -10.13
CA GLY A 125 2.37 0.12 -10.95
C GLY A 125 2.53 -1.18 -11.77
N TRP A 126 1.80 -2.25 -11.46
CA TRP A 126 1.73 -3.45 -12.30
C TRP A 126 0.97 -3.19 -13.60
N TYR A 127 -0.16 -2.46 -13.56
CA TYR A 127 -0.91 -2.06 -14.75
C TYR A 127 -0.07 -1.19 -15.67
N GLY A 128 0.66 -0.22 -15.13
CA GLY A 128 1.55 0.65 -15.90
C GLY A 128 2.56 -0.11 -16.77
N ARG A 129 3.04 -1.27 -16.30
CA ARG A 129 3.93 -2.13 -17.08
C ARG A 129 3.17 -2.96 -18.12
N LEU A 130 1.96 -3.43 -17.80
CA LEU A 130 1.07 -4.12 -18.74
C LEU A 130 0.66 -3.22 -19.92
N VAL A 131 0.15 -2.02 -19.64
CA VAL A 131 -0.24 -1.08 -20.71
C VAL A 131 0.99 -0.53 -21.43
N GLY A 132 2.14 -0.48 -20.74
CA GLY A 132 3.46 -0.18 -21.30
C GLY A 132 3.87 1.29 -21.22
N ALA A 133 2.98 2.19 -20.81
CA ALA A 133 3.30 3.59 -20.46
C ALA A 133 2.09 4.27 -19.78
N TYR A 134 2.34 5.36 -19.05
CA TYR A 134 1.27 6.20 -18.53
C TYR A 134 1.14 7.52 -19.29
N PHE A 135 -0.08 8.03 -19.40
CA PHE A 135 -0.37 9.36 -19.94
C PHE A 135 0.33 10.48 -19.15
N ASN A 136 0.82 11.48 -19.88
CA ASN A 136 1.59 12.62 -19.39
C ASN A 136 1.16 13.95 -20.05
N GLY A 137 -0.08 14.06 -20.50
CA GLY A 137 -0.59 15.24 -21.21
C GLY A 137 -0.71 15.04 -22.72
N HIS A 138 -1.36 15.97 -23.40
CA HIS A 138 -1.58 15.97 -24.86
C HIS A 138 -1.61 17.44 -25.36
N PRO A 139 -1.42 17.69 -26.68
CA PRO A 139 -1.61 19.01 -27.25
C PRO A 139 -3.08 19.42 -27.26
N GLN A 140 -3.37 20.70 -27.50
CA GLN A 140 -4.75 21.18 -27.57
C GLN A 140 -5.49 20.59 -28.79
N GLY A 141 -6.64 19.95 -28.53
CA GLY A 141 -7.52 19.43 -29.57
C GLY A 141 -6.95 18.20 -30.28
N THR A 142 -7.34 18.01 -31.53
CA THR A 142 -6.96 16.86 -32.36
C THR A 142 -6.12 17.30 -33.56
N PRO A 143 -4.85 17.71 -33.38
CA PRO A 143 -4.05 18.22 -34.49
C PRO A 143 -3.72 17.11 -35.48
N GLN A 144 -3.46 17.48 -36.74
CA GLN A 144 -2.91 16.55 -37.71
C GLN A 144 -1.43 16.28 -37.40
N ALA A 145 -1.00 15.03 -37.43
CA ALA A 145 0.39 14.62 -37.26
C ALA A 145 0.78 13.49 -38.22
N MET A 146 2.08 13.30 -38.39
CA MET A 146 2.67 12.21 -39.16
C MET A 146 3.07 11.07 -38.20
N LEU A 147 2.64 9.86 -38.52
CA LEU A 147 3.06 8.63 -37.87
C LEU A 147 4.13 7.93 -38.72
N HIS A 148 5.16 7.38 -38.07
CA HIS A 148 6.15 6.50 -38.68
C HIS A 148 5.91 5.07 -38.26
N VAL A 149 5.63 4.20 -39.23
CA VAL A 149 5.64 2.76 -39.01
C VAL A 149 7.09 2.29 -38.96
N VAL A 150 7.56 1.95 -37.77
CA VAL A 150 8.96 1.56 -37.52
C VAL A 150 9.18 0.06 -37.65
N ASP A 151 8.14 -0.74 -37.42
CA ASP A 151 8.08 -2.16 -37.78
C ASP A 151 6.95 -2.37 -38.79
N ALA A 152 7.30 -2.58 -40.07
CA ALA A 152 6.33 -2.84 -41.14
C ALA A 152 6.14 -4.34 -41.43
N THR A 153 6.74 -5.22 -40.62
CA THR A 153 6.64 -6.68 -40.76
C THR A 153 5.52 -7.26 -39.89
N ASP A 154 5.17 -6.57 -38.81
CA ASP A 154 4.11 -6.97 -37.90
C ASP A 154 2.72 -6.96 -38.57
N ASN A 155 1.83 -7.88 -38.16
CA ASN A 155 0.50 -8.00 -38.74
C ASN A 155 -0.37 -6.76 -38.49
N SER A 156 -0.11 -6.00 -37.42
CA SER A 156 -0.85 -4.78 -37.10
C SER A 156 -0.42 -3.56 -37.90
N THR A 157 0.70 -3.61 -38.61
CA THR A 157 1.26 -2.45 -39.30
C THR A 157 1.65 -2.70 -40.76
N LYS A 158 1.80 -3.95 -41.21
CA LYS A 158 2.24 -4.28 -42.58
C LYS A 158 1.36 -3.73 -43.71
N HIS A 159 0.08 -3.43 -43.43
CA HIS A 159 -0.85 -2.82 -44.39
C HIS A 159 -0.84 -1.29 -44.34
N LEU A 160 -0.17 -0.68 -43.37
CA LEU A 160 -0.09 0.77 -43.22
C LEU A 160 1.03 1.34 -44.11
N PRO A 161 0.88 2.57 -44.62
CA PRO A 161 1.99 3.24 -45.28
C PRO A 161 3.10 3.54 -44.26
N LYS A 162 4.36 3.55 -44.72
CA LYS A 162 5.53 3.87 -43.87
C LYS A 162 5.36 5.20 -43.11
N TYR A 163 4.79 6.19 -43.80
CA TYR A 163 4.45 7.50 -43.28
C TYR A 163 2.92 7.62 -43.34
N TRP A 164 2.25 7.67 -42.19
CA TRP A 164 0.81 7.66 -42.10
C TRP A 164 0.32 8.95 -41.43
N GLN A 165 -0.22 9.88 -42.23
CA GLN A 165 -0.75 11.13 -41.73
C GLN A 165 -2.17 10.95 -41.20
N ARG A 166 -2.44 11.46 -40.00
CA ARG A 166 -3.74 11.33 -39.32
C ARG A 166 -4.10 12.54 -38.49
N VAL A 167 -5.38 12.64 -38.13
CA VAL A 167 -5.95 13.60 -37.19
C VAL A 167 -6.47 12.82 -35.97
N ASP A 168 -5.91 13.08 -34.79
CA ASP A 168 -6.28 12.42 -33.53
C ASP A 168 -5.81 13.27 -32.35
N GLU A 169 -6.13 12.87 -31.11
CA GLU A 169 -5.52 13.44 -29.90
C GLU A 169 -4.25 12.66 -29.54
N TRP A 170 -3.11 13.34 -29.45
CA TRP A 170 -1.80 12.70 -29.32
C TRP A 170 -1.29 12.70 -27.88
N TYR A 171 -1.23 11.53 -27.26
CA TYR A 171 -0.76 11.41 -25.88
C TYR A 171 0.75 11.48 -25.79
N ASN A 172 1.22 12.30 -24.86
CA ASN A 172 2.57 12.19 -24.34
C ASN A 172 2.60 11.13 -23.24
N TYR A 173 3.74 10.45 -23.10
CA TYR A 173 3.90 9.33 -22.18
C TYR A 173 5.01 9.54 -21.16
N LYS A 174 4.80 9.03 -19.95
CA LYS A 174 5.79 8.87 -18.88
C LYS A 174 5.91 7.39 -18.49
N LYS A 175 7.04 7.03 -17.87
CA LYS A 175 7.32 5.64 -17.42
C LYS A 175 7.15 4.60 -18.56
N LEU A 176 7.66 4.92 -19.75
CA LEU A 176 7.69 3.99 -20.88
C LEU A 176 8.40 2.69 -20.47
N ASN A 177 7.75 1.55 -20.72
CA ASN A 177 8.32 0.24 -20.48
C ASN A 177 9.42 -0.04 -21.53
N PRO A 178 10.67 -0.30 -21.11
CA PRO A 178 11.77 -0.58 -22.05
C PRO A 178 11.57 -1.87 -22.85
N ASP A 179 10.71 -2.78 -22.41
CA ASP A 179 10.42 -4.05 -23.09
C ASP A 179 9.38 -3.90 -24.21
N ASN A 180 8.81 -2.70 -24.39
CA ASN A 180 7.87 -2.44 -25.48
C ASN A 180 8.53 -2.66 -26.84
N HIS A 181 7.94 -3.55 -27.65
CA HIS A 181 8.24 -3.62 -29.07
C HIS A 181 7.43 -2.55 -29.80
N VAL A 182 8.09 -1.44 -30.14
CA VAL A 182 7.45 -0.28 -30.77
C VAL A 182 7.10 -0.58 -32.22
N LEU A 183 5.82 -0.34 -32.56
CA LEU A 183 5.26 -0.57 -33.90
C LEU A 183 5.16 0.74 -34.70
N ILE A 184 4.71 1.79 -34.03
CA ILE A 184 4.46 3.11 -34.61
C ILE A 184 5.05 4.17 -33.68
N GLU A 185 5.76 5.13 -34.26
CA GLU A 185 6.20 6.35 -33.60
C GLU A 185 5.44 7.57 -34.15
N LEU A 186 5.24 8.57 -33.31
CA LEU A 186 4.66 9.86 -33.68
C LEU A 186 5.78 10.86 -33.98
N ASP A 187 5.71 11.55 -35.11
CA ASP A 187 6.69 12.57 -35.50
C ASP A 187 6.34 13.91 -34.84
N GLU A 188 7.01 14.21 -33.72
CA GLU A 188 6.85 15.48 -33.00
C GLU A 188 7.25 16.73 -33.82
N THR A 189 7.93 16.59 -34.96
CA THR A 189 8.22 17.72 -35.85
C THR A 189 7.03 18.10 -36.74
N SER A 190 6.02 17.23 -36.83
CA SER A 190 4.84 17.42 -37.68
C SER A 190 3.67 18.13 -37.00
N TYR A 191 3.72 18.33 -35.68
CA TYR A 191 2.70 19.01 -34.89
C TYR A 191 3.32 19.76 -33.69
N GLN A 192 2.52 20.46 -32.89
CA GLN A 192 3.00 21.16 -31.68
C GLN A 192 2.46 20.49 -30.41
N GLY A 193 3.28 20.44 -29.35
CA GLY A 193 2.89 19.95 -28.02
C GLY A 193 3.34 18.53 -27.66
N GLY A 194 4.18 17.90 -28.50
CA GLY A 194 4.93 16.69 -28.14
C GLY A 194 5.99 16.94 -27.07
N THR A 195 6.22 15.96 -26.19
CA THR A 195 7.18 16.06 -25.08
C THR A 195 8.00 14.79 -24.84
N ASN A 196 7.80 13.73 -25.63
CA ASN A 196 8.57 12.49 -25.59
C ASN A 196 9.90 12.62 -26.33
N GLY A 197 10.03 13.59 -27.23
CA GLY A 197 11.28 13.95 -27.91
C GLY A 197 11.52 13.12 -29.16
N LYS A 198 12.77 12.66 -29.37
CA LYS A 198 13.18 12.01 -30.63
C LYS A 198 12.47 10.69 -30.91
N THR A 199 12.03 10.01 -29.86
CA THR A 199 11.32 8.73 -29.94
C THR A 199 10.01 8.89 -29.20
N HIS A 200 8.90 8.89 -29.93
CA HIS A 200 7.55 8.99 -29.37
C HIS A 200 6.75 7.75 -29.78
N PRO A 201 6.87 6.62 -29.05
CA PRO A 201 6.04 5.45 -29.29
C PRO A 201 4.56 5.79 -29.13
N ILE A 202 3.73 5.36 -30.08
CA ILE A 202 2.27 5.55 -30.05
C ILE A 202 1.50 4.25 -30.31
N ALA A 203 2.18 3.18 -30.72
CA ALA A 203 1.63 1.83 -30.69
C ALA A 203 2.76 0.82 -30.43
N TRP A 204 2.48 -0.21 -29.62
CA TRP A 204 3.45 -1.23 -29.24
C TRP A 204 2.77 -2.51 -28.79
N TYR A 205 3.57 -3.58 -28.68
CA TYR A 205 3.17 -4.81 -28.00
C TYR A 205 4.33 -5.36 -27.16
N HIS A 206 4.01 -6.24 -26.22
CA HIS A 206 4.99 -7.06 -25.52
C HIS A 206 4.28 -8.24 -24.83
N ASP A 207 5.04 -9.27 -24.46
CA ASP A 207 4.57 -10.26 -23.49
C ASP A 207 4.79 -9.70 -22.08
N TYR A 208 3.78 -9.80 -21.21
CA TYR A 208 3.87 -9.31 -19.83
C TYR A 208 3.26 -10.28 -18.86
N ASP A 209 4.06 -10.63 -17.85
CA ASP A 209 3.66 -11.40 -16.69
C ASP A 209 2.90 -12.68 -17.03
N GLY A 210 3.27 -13.38 -18.12
CA GLY A 210 2.63 -14.61 -18.59
C GLY A 210 1.57 -14.43 -19.68
N GLY A 211 1.08 -13.20 -19.89
CA GLY A 211 0.10 -12.84 -20.91
C GLY A 211 0.68 -12.02 -22.06
N ARG A 212 -0.21 -11.52 -22.92
CA ARG A 212 0.12 -10.70 -24.10
C ARG A 212 -0.53 -9.33 -23.99
N ALA A 213 0.21 -8.27 -24.25
CA ALA A 213 -0.29 -6.91 -24.22
C ALA A 213 -0.04 -6.22 -25.56
N TRP A 214 -1.09 -5.58 -26.08
CA TRP A 214 -0.99 -4.70 -27.25
C TRP A 214 -1.66 -3.37 -26.93
N TYR A 215 -1.03 -2.28 -27.33
CA TYR A 215 -1.53 -0.93 -27.07
C TYR A 215 -1.44 -0.06 -28.32
N THR A 216 -2.44 0.80 -28.48
CA THR A 216 -2.39 1.92 -29.43
C THR A 216 -2.91 3.19 -28.76
N GLY A 217 -2.16 4.28 -28.87
CA GLY A 217 -2.55 5.62 -28.42
C GLY A 217 -3.55 6.30 -29.36
N LEU A 218 -3.85 5.66 -30.47
CA LEU A 218 -4.82 6.09 -31.48
C LEU A 218 -6.27 5.83 -31.03
N GLY A 219 -7.22 6.51 -31.65
CA GLY A 219 -8.65 6.20 -31.51
C GLY A 219 -9.43 7.14 -30.58
N HIS A 220 -8.96 8.38 -30.37
CA HIS A 220 -9.73 9.42 -29.68
C HIS A 220 -10.94 9.86 -30.51
N THR A 221 -10.77 9.97 -31.82
CA THR A 221 -11.78 10.55 -32.70
C THR A 221 -12.85 9.54 -33.10
N GLU A 222 -14.08 10.01 -33.23
CA GLU A 222 -15.19 9.24 -33.80
C GLU A 222 -14.88 8.72 -35.21
N ALA A 223 -14.17 9.51 -36.02
CA ALA A 223 -13.79 9.19 -37.39
C ALA A 223 -12.85 7.97 -37.48
N SER A 224 -11.95 7.79 -36.50
CA SER A 224 -11.00 6.66 -36.46
C SER A 224 -11.71 5.33 -36.66
N TYR A 225 -12.87 5.14 -36.02
CA TYR A 225 -13.65 3.90 -36.05
C TYR A 225 -14.39 3.64 -37.38
N THR A 226 -14.15 4.46 -38.40
CA THR A 226 -14.61 4.24 -39.78
C THR A 226 -13.45 4.19 -40.79
N GLU A 227 -12.23 4.53 -40.37
CA GLU A 227 -11.04 4.53 -41.22
C GLU A 227 -10.50 3.11 -41.42
N GLU A 228 -10.51 2.62 -42.66
CA GLU A 228 -10.05 1.27 -42.99
C GLU A 228 -8.62 0.96 -42.48
N PRO A 229 -7.61 1.83 -42.61
CA PRO A 229 -6.27 1.55 -42.09
C PRO A 229 -6.23 1.35 -40.57
N PHE A 230 -6.99 2.16 -39.81
CA PHE A 230 -7.09 2.04 -38.36
C PHE A 230 -7.86 0.79 -37.94
N LEU A 231 -8.98 0.48 -38.60
CA LEU A 231 -9.75 -0.73 -38.31
C LEU A 231 -8.94 -2.01 -38.53
N LYS A 232 -8.08 -2.05 -39.55
CA LYS A 232 -7.16 -3.18 -39.78
C LYS A 232 -6.05 -3.24 -38.73
N HIS A 233 -5.50 -2.10 -38.29
CA HIS A 233 -4.52 -2.04 -37.20
C HIS A 233 -5.12 -2.57 -35.89
N LEU A 234 -6.32 -2.10 -35.54
CA LEU A 234 -7.06 -2.52 -34.36
C LEU A 234 -7.42 -4.00 -34.39
N LEU A 235 -7.93 -4.50 -35.52
CA LEU A 235 -8.25 -5.93 -35.70
C LEU A 235 -7.03 -6.82 -35.44
N ALA A 236 -5.88 -6.47 -36.02
CA ALA A 236 -4.66 -7.24 -35.87
C ALA A 236 -4.11 -7.18 -34.45
N GLY A 237 -4.22 -6.05 -33.75
CA GLY A 237 -3.89 -5.95 -32.32
C GLY A 237 -4.77 -6.84 -31.44
N ILE A 238 -6.08 -6.87 -31.70
CA ILE A 238 -7.03 -7.77 -31.03
C ILE A 238 -6.67 -9.24 -31.31
N GLN A 239 -6.33 -9.58 -32.56
CA GLN A 239 -5.92 -10.93 -32.93
C GLN A 239 -4.61 -11.36 -32.24
N TYR A 240 -3.63 -10.46 -32.13
CA TYR A 240 -2.41 -10.70 -31.37
C TYR A 240 -2.73 -11.02 -29.89
N ALA A 241 -3.55 -10.19 -29.23
CA ALA A 241 -3.90 -10.39 -27.82
C ALA A 241 -4.67 -11.71 -27.59
N MET A 242 -5.62 -12.05 -28.47
CA MET A 242 -6.36 -13.32 -28.40
C MET A 242 -5.44 -14.55 -28.51
N GLY A 243 -4.32 -14.43 -29.22
CA GLY A 243 -3.37 -15.52 -29.45
C GLY A 243 -4.05 -16.77 -30.01
N GLU A 244 -3.67 -17.93 -29.47
CA GLU A 244 -4.22 -19.24 -29.87
C GLU A 244 -5.56 -19.59 -29.18
N ASN A 245 -6.26 -18.62 -28.58
CA ASN A 245 -7.53 -18.83 -27.86
C ASN A 245 -7.44 -19.95 -26.80
N LYS A 246 -6.32 -20.02 -26.07
CA LYS A 246 -6.14 -20.96 -24.95
C LYS A 246 -6.99 -20.52 -23.76
N LYS A 247 -7.44 -21.50 -22.97
CA LYS A 247 -8.05 -21.22 -21.66
C LYS A 247 -6.97 -20.69 -20.71
N PRO A 248 -7.26 -19.66 -19.90
CA PRO A 248 -6.35 -19.22 -18.85
C PRO A 248 -6.03 -20.38 -17.89
N ASP A 249 -4.74 -20.60 -17.62
CA ASP A 249 -4.23 -21.58 -16.66
C ASP A 249 -3.90 -20.90 -15.33
N TYR A 250 -4.92 -20.75 -14.49
CA TYR A 250 -4.77 -20.10 -13.18
C TYR A 250 -3.83 -20.84 -12.22
N GLY A 251 -3.40 -22.09 -12.54
CA GLY A 251 -2.38 -22.80 -11.79
C GLY A 251 -0.97 -22.18 -11.90
N LYS A 252 -0.75 -21.28 -12.88
CA LYS A 252 0.53 -20.56 -13.08
C LYS A 252 0.60 -19.21 -12.38
N THR A 253 -0.50 -18.79 -11.75
CA THR A 253 -0.61 -17.49 -11.11
C THR A 253 0.20 -17.42 -9.83
N HIS A 254 0.70 -16.24 -9.52
CA HIS A 254 1.46 -15.98 -8.29
C HIS A 254 0.93 -14.78 -7.51
N THR A 255 0.06 -13.95 -8.10
CA THR A 255 -0.73 -12.97 -7.34
C THR A 255 -1.76 -13.71 -6.49
N GLU A 256 -1.77 -13.45 -5.19
CA GLU A 256 -2.75 -14.04 -4.27
C GLU A 256 -4.13 -13.37 -4.44
N ARG A 257 -5.21 -14.14 -4.34
CA ARG A 257 -6.55 -13.55 -4.30
C ARG A 257 -6.74 -12.82 -2.98
N VAL A 258 -7.33 -11.62 -3.04
CA VAL A 258 -7.71 -10.89 -1.84
C VAL A 258 -8.88 -11.63 -1.17
N PRO A 259 -8.76 -12.06 0.12
CA PRO A 259 -9.86 -12.72 0.82
C PRO A 259 -11.06 -11.77 0.99
N ASP A 260 -12.29 -12.28 0.83
CA ASP A 260 -13.49 -11.46 1.04
C ASP A 260 -13.50 -10.84 2.45
N ALA A 261 -13.96 -9.60 2.55
CA ALA A 261 -13.96 -8.84 3.81
C ALA A 261 -14.80 -9.50 4.92
N ASP A 262 -15.82 -10.28 4.55
CA ASP A 262 -16.69 -11.03 5.47
C ASP A 262 -16.08 -12.34 5.98
N ARG A 263 -14.89 -12.72 5.51
CA ARG A 263 -14.16 -13.90 6.01
C ARG A 263 -13.57 -13.74 7.41
N PHE A 264 -13.58 -12.54 7.97
CA PHE A 264 -13.16 -12.31 9.35
C PHE A 264 -14.37 -12.37 10.28
N THR A 265 -14.42 -13.37 11.16
CA THR A 265 -15.37 -13.42 12.27
C THR A 265 -14.71 -12.92 13.54
N LYS A 266 -15.34 -11.96 14.23
CA LYS A 266 -14.88 -11.51 15.55
C LYS A 266 -15.29 -12.54 16.60
N VAL A 267 -14.30 -13.16 17.25
CA VAL A 267 -14.52 -14.04 18.40
C VAL A 267 -14.14 -13.29 19.67
N THR A 268 -15.09 -13.14 20.59
CA THR A 268 -14.84 -12.54 21.90
C THR A 268 -14.12 -13.56 22.78
N LEU A 269 -12.84 -13.33 23.07
CA LEU A 269 -12.04 -14.17 23.98
C LEU A 269 -12.41 -13.96 25.45
N SER A 270 -12.63 -12.70 25.83
CA SER A 270 -13.08 -12.30 27.18
C SER A 270 -13.72 -10.91 27.14
N GLN A 271 -14.63 -10.62 28.06
CA GLN A 271 -15.33 -9.35 28.17
C GLN A 271 -15.66 -9.04 29.64
N GLY A 272 -15.70 -7.76 30.00
CA GLY A 272 -16.15 -7.30 31.32
C GLY A 272 -15.15 -7.46 32.46
N VAL A 273 -13.97 -8.04 32.20
CA VAL A 273 -12.91 -8.27 33.21
C VAL A 273 -11.79 -7.23 33.16
N PHE A 274 -11.76 -6.38 32.13
CA PHE A 274 -10.72 -5.39 31.91
C PHE A 274 -11.11 -4.01 32.45
N SER A 275 -10.12 -3.27 32.96
CA SER A 275 -10.23 -1.87 33.37
C SER A 275 -9.15 -1.06 32.67
N GLU A 276 -9.55 -0.27 31.67
CA GLU A 276 -8.64 0.58 30.87
C GLU A 276 -7.44 -0.19 30.26
N PRO A 277 -7.67 -1.26 29.45
CA PRO A 277 -6.58 -2.00 28.81
C PRO A 277 -5.84 -1.12 27.78
N THR A 278 -4.51 -1.14 27.81
CA THR A 278 -3.66 -0.21 27.05
C THR A 278 -2.84 -0.88 25.97
N GLU A 279 -2.42 -2.14 26.09
CA GLU A 279 -1.69 -2.90 25.07
C GLU A 279 -1.81 -4.41 25.36
N MET A 280 -1.52 -5.24 24.36
CA MET A 280 -1.46 -6.68 24.52
C MET A 280 -0.27 -7.28 23.77
N ALA A 281 0.29 -8.35 24.30
CA ALA A 281 1.31 -9.17 23.68
C ALA A 281 0.82 -10.62 23.59
N VAL A 282 0.85 -11.20 22.39
CA VAL A 282 0.53 -12.61 22.17
C VAL A 282 1.79 -13.43 22.41
N LEU A 283 1.71 -14.38 23.35
CA LEU A 283 2.82 -15.26 23.71
C LEU A 283 2.91 -16.45 22.73
N PRO A 284 4.04 -17.17 22.66
CA PRO A 284 4.23 -18.31 21.75
C PRO A 284 3.20 -19.44 21.90
N ASN A 285 2.63 -19.60 23.09
CA ASN A 285 1.57 -20.58 23.36
C ASN A 285 0.15 -20.03 23.11
N LEU A 286 0.03 -18.84 22.51
CA LEU A 286 -1.19 -18.09 22.23
C LEU A 286 -1.91 -17.56 23.48
N ASP A 287 -1.32 -17.66 24.66
CA ASP A 287 -1.77 -16.86 25.80
C ASP A 287 -1.58 -15.37 25.48
N VAL A 288 -2.40 -14.51 26.06
CA VAL A 288 -2.37 -13.07 25.79
C VAL A 288 -2.09 -12.32 27.08
N LEU A 289 -0.94 -11.66 27.14
CA LEU A 289 -0.60 -10.73 28.20
C LEU A 289 -1.17 -9.36 27.87
N VAL A 290 -1.92 -8.76 28.78
CA VAL A 290 -2.60 -7.48 28.62
C VAL A 290 -2.10 -6.52 29.68
N SER A 291 -1.65 -5.33 29.28
CA SER A 291 -1.42 -4.22 30.20
C SER A 291 -2.71 -3.42 30.42
N GLN A 292 -2.88 -2.93 31.65
CA GLN A 292 -3.94 -2.00 32.00
C GLN A 292 -3.35 -0.71 32.54
N ARG A 293 -3.97 0.42 32.22
CA ARG A 293 -3.46 1.76 32.54
C ARG A 293 -3.14 1.94 34.02
N ARG A 294 -3.89 1.29 34.92
CA ARG A 294 -3.71 1.40 36.38
C ARG A 294 -2.58 0.55 36.95
N GLY A 295 -1.83 -0.15 36.09
CA GLY A 295 -0.61 -0.86 36.44
C GLY A 295 -0.76 -2.38 36.47
N GLU A 296 -1.97 -2.93 36.28
CA GLU A 296 -2.16 -4.38 36.25
C GLU A 296 -1.65 -5.00 34.95
N PHE A 297 -1.05 -6.17 35.09
CA PHE A 297 -0.88 -7.12 34.00
C PHE A 297 -1.89 -8.24 34.16
N LEU A 298 -2.68 -8.51 33.12
CA LEU A 298 -3.59 -9.65 33.07
C LEU A 298 -3.07 -10.67 32.05
N LEU A 299 -3.20 -11.95 32.34
CA LEU A 299 -2.89 -13.04 31.42
C LEU A 299 -4.17 -13.79 31.09
N TYR A 300 -4.54 -13.80 29.81
CA TYR A 300 -5.56 -14.67 29.25
C TYR A 300 -4.91 -16.00 28.83
N LYS A 301 -5.48 -17.12 29.29
CA LYS A 301 -5.02 -18.47 28.94
C LYS A 301 -5.83 -18.99 27.75
N LYS A 302 -5.17 -19.29 26.63
CA LYS A 302 -5.86 -19.76 25.41
C LYS A 302 -6.55 -21.10 25.60
N GLU A 303 -6.02 -21.97 26.46
CA GLU A 303 -6.58 -23.31 26.69
C GLU A 303 -7.85 -23.30 27.55
N SER A 304 -7.88 -22.50 28.62
CA SER A 304 -9.01 -22.47 29.56
C SER A 304 -9.98 -21.31 29.35
N GLY A 305 -9.56 -20.26 28.63
CA GLY A 305 -10.29 -19.00 28.53
C GLY A 305 -10.23 -18.14 29.80
N GLU A 306 -9.45 -18.54 30.81
CA GLU A 306 -9.31 -17.82 32.08
C GLU A 306 -8.50 -16.54 31.91
N VAL A 307 -8.90 -15.47 32.60
CA VAL A 307 -8.13 -14.22 32.73
C VAL A 307 -7.73 -14.03 34.18
N LYS A 308 -6.44 -13.90 34.45
CA LYS A 308 -5.89 -13.73 35.80
C LYS A 308 -4.93 -12.54 35.86
N ARG A 309 -4.94 -11.78 36.97
CA ARG A 309 -3.88 -10.79 37.23
C ARG A 309 -2.57 -11.49 37.57
N VAL A 310 -1.52 -11.18 36.81
CA VAL A 310 -0.17 -11.78 36.94
C VAL A 310 0.89 -10.79 37.41
N GLY A 311 0.56 -9.50 37.51
CA GLY A 311 1.46 -8.47 38.04
C GLY A 311 0.73 -7.16 38.33
N LEU A 312 1.36 -6.29 39.12
CA LEU A 312 0.87 -4.95 39.43
C LEU A 312 2.05 -3.98 39.65
N LEU A 313 2.20 -3.00 38.77
CA LEU A 313 3.15 -1.89 38.95
C LEU A 313 2.47 -0.72 39.68
N ASN A 314 3.22 -0.05 40.54
CA ASN A 314 2.75 1.17 41.18
C ASN A 314 2.99 2.37 40.24
N VAL A 315 1.94 2.75 39.51
CA VAL A 315 2.03 3.74 38.43
C VAL A 315 1.22 4.99 38.70
N TYR A 316 1.69 6.11 38.15
CA TYR A 316 0.96 7.37 38.13
C TYR A 316 -0.12 7.28 37.03
N TRP A 317 -1.34 6.88 37.41
CA TRP A 317 -2.50 6.78 36.51
C TRP A 317 -3.59 7.83 36.77
N LYS A 318 -3.42 8.64 37.82
CA LYS A 318 -4.37 9.67 38.23
C LYS A 318 -3.65 10.90 38.74
N ALA A 319 -3.99 12.06 38.18
CA ALA A 319 -3.53 13.36 38.65
C ALA A 319 -4.16 13.72 40.00
N VAL A 320 -3.41 14.46 40.82
CA VAL A 320 -3.94 15.04 42.07
C VAL A 320 -4.52 16.43 41.84
N THR A 321 -4.07 17.14 40.79
CA THR A 321 -4.62 18.45 40.42
C THR A 321 -6.05 18.31 39.85
N PRO A 322 -7.06 18.99 40.42
CA PRO A 322 -8.43 18.93 39.93
C PRO A 322 -8.54 19.38 38.47
N GLY A 323 -9.32 18.63 37.68
CA GLY A 323 -9.55 18.95 36.27
C GLY A 323 -8.43 18.55 35.32
N VAL A 324 -7.31 18.00 35.82
CA VAL A 324 -6.26 17.43 34.98
C VAL A 324 -6.59 15.97 34.68
N ASN A 325 -6.86 15.69 33.41
CA ASN A 325 -6.89 14.32 32.91
C ASN A 325 -5.47 13.82 32.70
N THR A 326 -5.24 12.51 32.85
CA THR A 326 -3.94 11.92 32.58
C THR A 326 -4.09 10.60 31.85
N GLU A 327 -3.31 10.44 30.78
CA GLU A 327 -3.23 9.23 29.96
C GLU A 327 -2.11 8.29 30.44
N THR A 328 -1.32 8.72 31.43
CA THR A 328 -0.19 7.98 31.97
C THR A 328 -0.64 6.73 32.73
N GLY A 329 0.30 5.83 32.97
CA GLY A 329 0.02 4.56 33.61
C GLY A 329 0.96 3.47 33.13
N LEU A 330 0.51 2.23 33.12
CA LEU A 330 1.15 1.17 32.35
C LEU A 330 0.60 1.19 30.92
N LEU A 331 1.44 1.56 29.97
CA LEU A 331 1.05 1.93 28.60
C LEU A 331 1.31 0.79 27.62
N GLY A 332 2.56 0.34 27.57
CA GLY A 332 3.00 -0.67 26.62
C GLY A 332 3.39 -1.97 27.27
N VAL A 333 3.19 -3.07 26.53
CA VAL A 333 3.68 -4.40 26.90
C VAL A 333 4.07 -5.16 25.65
N GLN A 334 5.25 -5.79 25.67
CA GLN A 334 5.69 -6.64 24.58
C GLN A 334 6.53 -7.82 25.07
N ALA A 335 6.33 -9.00 24.50
CA ALA A 335 7.17 -10.17 24.78
C ALA A 335 8.49 -10.08 24.01
N ASP A 336 9.60 -10.54 24.61
CA ASP A 336 10.86 -10.68 23.89
C ASP A 336 10.70 -11.66 22.71
N PRO A 337 11.35 -11.45 21.55
CA PRO A 337 11.29 -12.39 20.43
C PRO A 337 11.71 -13.83 20.81
N ASP A 338 12.58 -13.96 21.82
CA ASP A 338 13.02 -15.24 22.38
C ASP A 338 12.26 -15.64 23.66
N PHE A 339 11.02 -15.14 23.87
CA PHE A 339 10.23 -15.35 25.09
C PHE A 339 10.13 -16.83 25.50
N ALA A 340 10.01 -17.74 24.53
CA ALA A 340 9.95 -19.19 24.78
C ALA A 340 11.18 -19.76 25.51
N LYS A 341 12.31 -19.03 25.50
CA LYS A 341 13.57 -19.42 26.14
C LYS A 341 13.86 -18.57 27.37
N ASN A 342 13.64 -17.26 27.29
CA ASN A 342 14.12 -16.30 28.28
C ASN A 342 13.04 -15.77 29.23
N HIS A 343 11.76 -15.93 28.86
CA HIS A 343 10.61 -15.45 29.62
C HIS A 343 10.62 -13.94 29.88
N PHE A 344 11.31 -13.16 29.04
CA PHE A 344 11.40 -11.72 29.18
C PHE A 344 10.19 -11.01 28.57
N ILE A 345 9.67 -10.05 29.32
CA ILE A 345 8.68 -9.08 28.85
C ILE A 345 9.23 -7.68 29.03
N TYR A 346 8.79 -6.76 28.18
CA TYR A 346 9.09 -5.34 28.24
C TYR A 346 7.81 -4.59 28.56
N ALA A 347 7.92 -3.57 29.40
CA ALA A 347 6.82 -2.69 29.74
C ALA A 347 7.27 -1.24 29.62
N TYR A 348 6.38 -0.40 29.09
CA TYR A 348 6.55 1.05 29.07
C TYR A 348 5.52 1.67 30.01
N TYR A 349 5.97 2.32 31.07
CA TYR A 349 5.09 2.73 32.16
C TYR A 349 5.55 4.00 32.87
N SER A 350 4.61 4.64 33.55
CA SER A 350 4.78 5.88 34.31
C SER A 350 4.87 5.58 35.81
N PRO A 351 6.05 5.38 36.42
CA PRO A 351 6.14 5.15 37.86
C PRO A 351 5.67 6.37 38.68
N VAL A 352 5.23 6.12 39.92
CA VAL A 352 4.87 7.20 40.87
C VAL A 352 6.09 7.87 41.52
N ASP A 353 7.26 7.23 41.48
CA ASP A 353 8.46 7.69 42.19
C ASP A 353 9.22 8.80 41.46
N SER A 354 8.93 9.01 40.18
CA SER A 354 9.68 9.90 39.30
C SER A 354 8.83 10.42 38.14
N SER A 355 9.18 11.62 37.66
CA SER A 355 8.54 12.26 36.51
C SER A 355 9.20 11.80 35.21
N VAL A 356 9.10 10.51 34.93
CA VAL A 356 9.57 9.86 33.71
C VAL A 356 8.56 8.83 33.24
N ASP A 357 8.56 8.53 31.95
CA ASP A 357 8.04 7.25 31.47
C ASP A 357 9.22 6.32 31.19
N ARG A 358 9.08 5.07 31.60
CA ARG A 358 10.17 4.12 31.75
C ARG A 358 9.93 2.90 30.88
N LEU A 359 10.90 2.58 30.04
CA LEU A 359 11.04 1.26 29.42
C LEU A 359 11.83 0.36 30.37
N SER A 360 11.20 -0.73 30.80
CA SER A 360 11.84 -1.75 31.65
C SER A 360 11.60 -3.15 31.11
N ARG A 361 12.49 -4.07 31.47
CA ARG A 361 12.35 -5.51 31.25
C ARG A 361 12.08 -6.24 32.57
N PHE A 362 11.18 -7.22 32.53
CA PHE A 362 10.85 -8.13 33.63
C PHE A 362 10.86 -9.58 33.16
N ARG A 363 10.79 -10.53 34.10
CA ARG A 363 10.57 -11.96 33.84
C ARG A 363 9.13 -12.36 34.17
N LEU A 364 8.49 -13.10 33.27
CA LEU A 364 7.18 -13.74 33.46
C LEU A 364 7.37 -15.24 33.67
N GLU A 365 7.30 -15.69 34.92
CA GLU A 365 7.58 -17.07 35.32
C GLU A 365 6.37 -17.64 36.07
N ASN A 366 5.92 -18.85 35.69
CA ASN A 366 4.80 -19.53 36.33
C ASN A 366 3.56 -18.63 36.45
N ASP A 367 3.16 -18.00 35.33
CA ASP A 367 2.04 -17.05 35.23
C ASP A 367 2.12 -15.91 36.28
N THR A 368 3.33 -15.47 36.64
CA THR A 368 3.58 -14.35 37.55
C THR A 368 4.73 -13.49 37.04
N ILE A 369 4.54 -12.18 37.00
CA ILE A 369 5.63 -11.23 36.70
C ILE A 369 6.44 -11.01 37.97
N ASN A 370 7.73 -11.36 37.92
CA ASN A 370 8.65 -11.09 39.01
C ASN A 370 9.08 -9.62 38.97
N LEU A 371 8.44 -8.76 39.77
CA LEU A 371 8.75 -7.32 39.80
C LEU A 371 10.18 -7.03 40.29
N TYR A 372 10.79 -7.91 41.09
CA TYR A 372 12.19 -7.77 41.53
C TYR A 372 13.20 -8.03 40.42
N SER A 373 12.77 -8.62 39.30
CA SER A 373 13.62 -8.85 38.13
C SER A 373 13.81 -7.62 37.25
N GLU A 374 13.24 -6.48 37.64
CA GLU A 374 13.25 -5.26 36.84
C GLU A 374 14.67 -4.88 36.39
N LYS A 375 14.79 -4.63 35.09
CA LYS A 375 15.91 -3.91 34.50
C LYS A 375 15.38 -2.68 33.80
N VAL A 376 15.68 -1.51 34.36
CA VAL A 376 15.40 -0.21 33.73
C VAL A 376 16.31 -0.04 32.53
N ILE A 377 15.73 0.16 31.35
CA ILE A 377 16.46 0.26 30.08
C ILE A 377 16.61 1.72 29.68
N LEU A 378 15.50 2.46 29.67
CA LEU A 378 15.46 3.84 29.18
C LEU A 378 14.40 4.63 29.92
N GLU A 379 14.69 5.90 30.21
CA GLU A 379 13.76 6.84 30.82
C GLU A 379 13.56 8.07 29.93
N VAL A 380 12.30 8.38 29.64
CA VAL A 380 11.85 9.58 28.95
C VAL A 380 11.34 10.55 30.00
N LYS A 381 11.98 11.71 30.16
CA LYS A 381 11.52 12.71 31.13
C LYS A 381 10.16 13.25 30.73
N THR A 382 9.25 13.35 31.69
CA THR A 382 7.89 13.88 31.49
C THR A 382 7.54 14.89 32.58
N ASP A 383 6.61 15.79 32.28
CA ASP A 383 5.93 16.58 33.29
C ASP A 383 4.68 15.82 33.77
N ARG A 384 4.46 15.82 35.09
CA ARG A 384 3.24 15.31 35.73
C ARG A 384 2.27 16.44 36.03
N GLU A 385 1.06 16.10 36.46
CA GLU A 385 -0.04 17.05 36.69
C GLU A 385 -0.39 17.89 35.46
N ILE A 386 -0.07 17.37 34.27
CA ILE A 386 -0.50 17.90 32.98
C ILE A 386 -1.12 16.77 32.16
N CYS A 387 -1.90 17.15 31.16
CA CYS A 387 -2.33 16.30 30.06
C CYS A 387 -1.54 16.75 28.80
N CYS A 388 -1.30 15.95 27.78
CA CYS A 388 -1.69 14.57 27.47
C CYS A 388 -0.52 13.89 26.70
N HIS A 389 -0.82 12.93 25.83
CA HIS A 389 0.05 12.39 24.79
C HIS A 389 1.26 11.64 25.34
N THR A 390 1.04 10.37 25.62
CA THR A 390 2.04 9.49 26.21
C THR A 390 2.70 8.57 25.19
N GLY A 391 2.05 8.29 24.05
CA GLY A 391 2.47 7.21 23.15
C GLY A 391 2.49 5.88 23.91
N GLY A 392 3.65 5.21 23.90
CA GLY A 392 3.98 4.14 24.82
C GLY A 392 3.89 2.72 24.26
N SER A 393 3.70 2.58 22.95
CA SER A 393 3.68 1.26 22.30
C SER A 393 5.10 0.74 22.08
N ILE A 394 5.29 -0.58 22.26
CA ILE A 394 6.57 -1.27 22.07
C ILE A 394 6.45 -2.26 20.91
N ALA A 395 7.41 -2.24 19.97
CA ALA A 395 7.48 -3.23 18.90
C ALA A 395 8.92 -3.71 18.68
N PHE A 396 9.09 -5.01 18.45
CA PHE A 396 10.35 -5.56 17.99
C PHE A 396 10.39 -5.61 16.46
N GLY A 397 11.49 -5.15 15.89
CA GLY A 397 11.91 -5.49 14.54
C GLY A 397 12.94 -6.63 14.54
N PRO A 398 13.50 -6.95 13.35
CA PRO A 398 14.54 -7.95 13.23
C PRO A 398 15.78 -7.66 14.10
N ASN A 399 16.56 -8.71 14.38
CA ASN A 399 17.85 -8.62 15.08
C ASN A 399 17.78 -7.96 16.48
N ARG A 400 16.70 -8.21 17.24
CA ARG A 400 16.46 -7.67 18.59
C ARG A 400 16.45 -6.12 18.62
N THR A 401 16.08 -5.50 17.50
CA THR A 401 15.81 -4.06 17.43
C THR A 401 14.47 -3.80 18.12
N LEU A 402 14.47 -2.98 19.16
CA LEU A 402 13.27 -2.54 19.87
C LEU A 402 12.95 -1.10 19.48
N PHE A 403 11.70 -0.88 19.12
CA PHE A 403 11.11 0.44 18.96
C PHE A 403 10.17 0.73 20.12
N VAL A 404 10.22 1.96 20.64
CA VAL A 404 9.28 2.45 21.66
C VAL A 404 8.82 3.85 21.28
N SER A 405 7.52 4.07 21.30
CA SER A 405 6.93 5.37 20.98
C SER A 405 6.76 6.21 22.25
N ALA A 406 7.03 7.51 22.15
CA ALA A 406 6.86 8.46 23.23
C ALA A 406 6.15 9.71 22.71
N GLY A 407 5.01 10.04 23.31
CA GLY A 407 4.26 11.25 22.98
C GLY A 407 5.01 12.53 23.40
N ASP A 408 4.54 13.67 22.89
CA ASP A 408 5.17 14.98 23.09
C ASP A 408 5.01 15.52 24.52
N ASN A 409 4.13 14.91 25.32
CA ASN A 409 3.80 15.31 26.68
C ASN A 409 3.42 16.80 26.77
N SER A 410 2.66 17.29 25.79
CA SER A 410 2.15 18.66 25.75
C SER A 410 0.62 18.65 25.76
N THR A 411 0.03 19.71 26.28
CA THR A 411 -1.44 19.80 26.36
C THR A 411 -2.04 20.08 25.00
N PRO A 412 -3.13 19.37 24.61
CA PRO A 412 -3.87 19.68 23.39
C PRO A 412 -4.82 20.88 23.58
N PHE A 413 -5.05 21.29 24.83
CA PHE A 413 -6.04 22.32 25.17
C PHE A 413 -5.47 23.73 25.05
N ASP A 414 -6.36 24.68 24.77
CA ASP A 414 -6.06 26.11 24.78
C ASP A 414 -5.60 26.61 26.16
N GLU A 415 -4.70 27.59 26.14
CA GLU A 415 -4.25 28.30 27.32
C GLU A 415 -5.42 29.03 27.99
N PRO A 416 -5.74 28.73 29.26
CA PRO A 416 -6.87 29.34 29.94
C PRO A 416 -6.62 30.84 30.15
N ASN A 417 -7.68 31.63 29.98
CA ASN A 417 -7.69 33.08 30.23
C ASN A 417 -6.66 33.87 29.41
N GLN A 418 -6.23 33.36 28.25
CA GLN A 418 -5.32 34.09 27.35
C GLN A 418 -6.07 34.78 26.22
N LYS A 419 -5.65 36.01 25.89
CA LYS A 419 -6.17 36.77 24.74
C LYS A 419 -5.82 36.10 23.40
N TYR A 420 -4.65 35.50 23.33
CA TYR A 420 -4.15 34.75 22.19
C TYR A 420 -3.81 33.35 22.68
N ASN A 421 -4.73 32.42 22.49
CA ASN A 421 -4.52 31.00 22.76
C ASN A 421 -4.28 30.23 21.45
N THR A 422 -4.09 28.93 21.56
CA THR A 422 -3.74 28.02 20.46
C THR A 422 -4.89 27.81 19.46
N TYR A 423 -6.16 27.87 19.88
CA TYR A 423 -7.37 27.53 19.11
C TYR A 423 -7.32 26.12 18.50
N SER A 424 -6.91 25.14 19.29
CA SER A 424 -6.76 23.74 18.86
C SER A 424 -5.72 23.49 17.76
N PHE A 425 -4.87 24.46 17.40
CA PHE A 425 -3.70 24.25 16.53
C PHE A 425 -2.52 23.63 17.31
N ALA A 426 -1.33 23.58 16.70
CA ALA A 426 -0.12 23.15 17.39
C ALA A 426 0.21 24.05 18.59
N PRO A 427 0.49 23.49 19.80
CA PRO A 427 0.91 24.26 20.96
C PRO A 427 2.35 24.76 20.77
N LEU A 428 2.55 26.08 20.71
CA LEU A 428 3.85 26.72 20.41
C LEU A 428 4.18 27.88 21.36
N ASP A 429 3.69 27.85 22.60
CA ASP A 429 3.81 28.98 23.56
C ASP A 429 5.02 28.85 24.50
N ASP A 430 6.15 29.49 24.14
CA ASP A 430 7.38 29.54 24.96
C ASP A 430 7.35 30.58 26.08
N ARG A 431 6.25 31.30 26.30
CA ARG A 431 6.20 32.32 27.35
C ARG A 431 6.48 31.69 28.73
N PRO A 432 7.23 32.37 29.62
CA PRO A 432 7.44 31.87 30.98
C PRO A 432 6.14 31.49 31.68
N GLY A 433 6.05 30.27 32.18
CA GLY A 433 4.85 29.71 32.82
C GLY A 433 3.93 28.89 31.92
N TYR A 434 4.14 28.89 30.59
CA TYR A 434 3.30 28.19 29.62
C TYR A 434 3.93 26.93 29.03
N LYS A 435 4.99 26.39 29.66
CA LYS A 435 5.77 25.26 29.12
C LYS A 435 4.95 24.04 28.67
N GLN A 436 3.79 23.78 29.28
CA GLN A 436 2.94 22.64 28.90
C GLN A 436 2.24 22.84 27.54
N TYR A 437 2.14 24.09 27.08
CA TYR A 437 1.56 24.53 25.81
C TYR A 437 2.63 24.75 24.72
N ASP A 438 3.81 24.12 24.86
CA ASP A 438 4.88 24.21 23.87
C ASP A 438 5.40 22.83 23.47
N SER A 439 4.92 22.32 22.35
CA SER A 439 5.34 21.00 21.83
C SER A 439 6.77 21.02 21.27
N ARG A 440 7.36 22.21 21.02
CA ARG A 440 8.74 22.32 20.50
C ARG A 440 9.77 21.84 21.51
N ARG A 441 9.45 21.90 22.81
CA ARG A 441 10.33 21.44 23.89
C ARG A 441 10.62 19.93 23.84
N GLY A 442 9.65 19.17 23.30
CA GLY A 442 9.69 17.72 23.15
C GLY A 442 9.84 17.36 21.68
N ALA A 443 8.72 17.26 20.95
CA ALA A 443 8.66 16.79 19.57
C ALA A 443 9.67 17.48 18.64
N GLY A 444 9.77 18.82 18.71
CA GLY A 444 10.70 19.64 17.93
C GLY A 444 12.13 19.72 18.46
N ASN A 445 12.45 19.07 19.58
CA ASN A 445 13.77 19.12 20.21
C ASN A 445 14.58 17.84 19.94
N SER A 446 15.74 17.98 19.32
CA SER A 446 16.65 16.87 19.00
C SER A 446 17.33 16.27 20.24
N ASN A 447 17.36 17.01 21.36
CA ASN A 447 17.98 16.58 22.61
C ASN A 447 16.96 16.09 23.65
N ASP A 448 15.73 15.80 23.24
CA ASP A 448 14.64 15.32 24.08
C ASP A 448 14.02 14.06 23.47
N LEU A 449 13.59 13.12 24.31
CA LEU A 449 13.04 11.84 23.87
C LEU A 449 11.51 11.87 23.70
N ARG A 450 10.83 12.95 24.09
CA ARG A 450 9.40 13.12 23.89
C ARG A 450 9.05 13.50 22.47
N GLY A 451 7.89 13.04 22.01
CA GLY A 451 7.40 13.25 20.65
C GLY A 451 8.30 12.58 19.62
N LYS A 452 8.70 11.34 19.91
CA LYS A 452 9.65 10.52 19.13
C LYS A 452 9.17 9.08 19.04
N ILE A 453 9.70 8.36 18.06
CA ILE A 453 9.83 6.89 18.13
C ILE A 453 11.32 6.57 18.23
N LEU A 454 11.67 5.89 19.31
CA LEU A 454 13.05 5.56 19.66
C LEU A 454 13.39 4.17 19.15
N ARG A 455 14.64 3.97 18.71
CA ARG A 455 15.13 2.69 18.22
C ARG A 455 16.43 2.33 18.92
N ILE A 456 16.42 1.20 19.61
CA ILE A 456 17.56 0.64 20.33
C ILE A 456 17.71 -0.84 19.97
N ARG A 457 18.89 -1.43 20.20
CA ARG A 457 19.10 -2.88 20.09
C ARG A 457 19.32 -3.46 21.47
N MET A 458 18.50 -4.46 21.83
CA MET A 458 18.52 -5.04 23.17
C MET A 458 19.57 -6.14 23.31
N ASN A 459 20.43 -6.00 24.32
CA ASN A 459 21.38 -7.03 24.73
C ASN A 459 20.71 -8.02 25.68
N GLU A 460 21.28 -9.23 25.79
CA GLU A 460 20.75 -10.29 26.65
C GLU A 460 20.76 -9.92 28.14
N ASP A 461 21.75 -9.15 28.59
CA ASP A 461 21.87 -8.71 29.98
C ASP A 461 20.85 -7.64 30.38
N GLY A 462 20.14 -7.05 29.41
CA GLY A 462 19.15 -5.98 29.61
C GLY A 462 19.71 -4.58 29.42
N SER A 463 20.99 -4.45 29.04
CA SER A 463 21.51 -3.21 28.47
C SER A 463 21.06 -3.05 27.02
N TYR A 464 21.34 -1.89 26.42
CA TYR A 464 21.04 -1.65 25.01
C TYR A 464 22.21 -0.97 24.31
N GLU A 465 22.20 -1.07 22.98
CA GLU A 465 23.10 -0.35 22.09
C GLU A 465 22.30 0.55 21.16
N ILE A 466 22.90 1.65 20.70
CA ILE A 466 22.33 2.43 19.59
C ILE A 466 22.72 1.75 18.27
N PRO A 467 21.75 1.31 17.45
CA PRO A 467 22.00 0.81 16.11
C PRO A 467 22.40 1.94 15.15
N ASP A 468 23.13 1.57 14.10
CA ASP A 468 23.40 2.50 12.99
C ASP A 468 22.10 2.87 12.25
N GLY A 469 22.10 4.05 11.64
CA GLY A 469 20.97 4.56 10.84
C GLY A 469 19.84 5.21 11.66
N ASN A 470 20.04 5.45 12.96
CA ASN A 470 19.20 6.39 13.71
C ASN A 470 19.43 7.83 13.23
N LEU A 471 18.48 8.72 13.53
CA LEU A 471 18.44 10.08 12.98
C LEU A 471 19.69 10.90 13.37
N PHE A 472 20.21 10.66 14.57
CA PHE A 472 21.40 11.34 15.08
C PHE A 472 22.51 10.34 15.42
N PRO A 473 23.70 10.45 14.82
CA PRO A 473 24.84 9.63 15.18
C PRO A 473 25.28 9.81 16.64
N LYS A 474 25.84 8.73 17.24
CA LYS A 474 26.42 8.78 18.60
C LYS A 474 27.43 9.93 18.73
N GLY A 475 27.35 10.68 19.83
CA GLY A 475 28.27 11.78 20.14
C GLY A 475 27.94 13.11 19.45
N THR A 476 26.89 13.16 18.62
CA THR A 476 26.44 14.42 18.00
C THR A 476 25.95 15.39 19.09
N LEU A 477 26.54 16.59 19.14
CA LEU A 477 26.25 17.60 20.15
C LEU A 477 24.77 17.98 20.16
N LYS A 478 24.17 18.07 21.37
CA LYS A 478 22.76 18.45 21.59
C LYS A 478 21.75 17.56 20.86
N THR A 479 22.04 16.26 20.80
CA THR A 479 21.11 15.28 20.23
C THR A 479 21.06 14.03 21.09
N ARG A 480 19.98 13.26 20.93
CA ARG A 480 19.82 11.93 21.52
C ARG A 480 19.94 10.86 20.43
N PRO A 481 20.95 9.97 20.51
CA PRO A 481 21.18 8.97 19.46
C PRO A 481 20.11 7.86 19.42
N GLU A 482 19.25 7.76 20.44
CA GLU A 482 18.11 6.84 20.48
C GLU A 482 17.02 7.20 19.46
N ILE A 483 16.99 8.44 18.96
CA ILE A 483 15.92 8.95 18.09
C ILE A 483 16.01 8.32 16.70
N TYR A 484 14.94 7.63 16.28
CA TYR A 484 14.77 7.13 14.91
C TYR A 484 13.75 7.96 14.14
N VAL A 485 12.59 8.22 14.76
CA VAL A 485 11.58 9.16 14.26
C VAL A 485 11.55 10.36 15.20
N MET A 486 11.62 11.54 14.61
CA MET A 486 11.39 12.82 15.28
C MET A 486 10.12 13.48 14.79
N GLY A 487 9.52 14.33 15.62
CA GLY A 487 8.39 15.15 15.22
C GLY A 487 7.07 14.39 15.25
N ASN A 488 6.81 13.70 16.37
CA ASN A 488 5.53 13.06 16.65
C ASN A 488 4.78 13.80 17.78
N ARG A 489 3.45 13.79 17.73
CA ARG A 489 2.55 14.32 18.75
C ARG A 489 2.17 13.24 19.75
N ASN A 490 1.40 12.24 19.32
CA ASN A 490 0.98 11.09 20.10
C ASN A 490 0.96 9.81 19.23
N PRO A 491 2.12 9.20 18.97
CA PRO A 491 2.25 7.95 18.21
C PRO A 491 1.80 6.75 19.06
N TYR A 492 0.48 6.56 19.19
CA TYR A 492 -0.09 5.68 20.24
C TYR A 492 0.08 4.18 19.96
N ARG A 493 0.15 3.78 18.70
CA ARG A 493 0.39 2.38 18.28
C ARG A 493 1.43 2.33 17.18
N ILE A 494 2.41 1.45 17.35
CA ILE A 494 3.46 1.21 16.36
C ILE A 494 3.47 -0.26 15.94
N THR A 495 3.91 -0.52 14.72
CA THR A 495 4.22 -1.87 14.24
C THR A 495 5.42 -1.85 13.31
N VAL A 496 6.12 -2.97 13.20
CA VAL A 496 7.30 -3.12 12.36
C VAL A 496 7.09 -4.28 11.39
N ASP A 497 7.22 -3.98 10.10
CA ASP A 497 7.29 -5.00 9.06
C ASP A 497 8.56 -5.84 9.26
N GLN A 498 8.40 -7.10 9.62
CA GLN A 498 9.52 -8.00 9.91
C GLN A 498 10.38 -8.32 8.68
N LYS A 499 9.84 -8.19 7.47
CA LYS A 499 10.56 -8.46 6.23
C LYS A 499 11.45 -7.30 5.83
N ASN A 500 10.90 -6.08 5.82
CA ASN A 500 11.59 -4.90 5.31
C ASN A 500 12.14 -3.98 6.42
N SER A 501 11.83 -4.25 7.69
CA SER A 501 12.13 -3.39 8.84
C SER A 501 11.53 -1.99 8.76
N PHE A 502 10.44 -1.83 8.01
CA PHE A 502 9.71 -0.56 7.93
C PHE A 502 8.84 -0.38 9.17
N LEU A 503 8.91 0.81 9.76
CA LEU A 503 8.12 1.18 10.92
C LEU A 503 6.84 1.87 10.45
N TYR A 504 5.70 1.50 11.03
CA TYR A 504 4.41 2.13 10.81
C TYR A 504 3.82 2.57 12.14
N TRP A 505 3.06 3.66 12.13
CA TRP A 505 2.32 4.11 13.32
C TRP A 505 1.10 4.94 12.96
N GLY A 506 0.12 4.94 13.86
CA GLY A 506 -0.95 5.93 13.87
C GLY A 506 -0.55 7.11 14.74
N GLU A 507 -0.81 8.32 14.26
CA GLU A 507 -0.50 9.59 14.89
C GLU A 507 -1.80 10.35 15.17
N VAL A 508 -2.03 10.75 16.43
CA VAL A 508 -3.21 11.55 16.77
C VAL A 508 -2.87 13.02 16.61
N GLY A 509 -3.58 13.71 15.71
CA GLY A 509 -3.38 15.12 15.36
C GLY A 509 -4.08 16.13 16.27
N PRO A 510 -3.90 17.43 16.01
CA PRO A 510 -4.64 18.50 16.70
C PRO A 510 -6.10 18.60 16.22
N ASP A 511 -6.96 19.32 16.96
CA ASP A 511 -8.41 19.39 16.68
C ASP A 511 -8.82 20.58 15.78
N ALA A 512 -7.86 21.39 15.29
CA ALA A 512 -8.16 22.52 14.42
C ALA A 512 -8.93 22.07 13.17
N ASN A 513 -10.13 22.62 12.95
CA ASN A 513 -11.05 22.14 11.90
C ASN A 513 -10.86 22.78 10.53
N ALA A 514 -10.11 23.88 10.43
CA ALA A 514 -9.91 24.64 9.21
C ALA A 514 -8.50 25.23 9.17
N ASP A 515 -7.97 25.40 7.95
CA ASP A 515 -6.66 25.99 7.74
C ASP A 515 -6.63 27.46 8.16
N SER A 516 -5.48 27.88 8.69
CA SER A 516 -5.18 29.28 8.99
C SER A 516 -3.82 29.64 8.40
N ILE A 517 -3.75 29.58 7.07
CA ILE A 517 -2.53 29.83 6.30
C ILE A 517 -2.04 31.26 6.55
N GLY A 518 -0.73 31.39 6.79
CA GLY A 518 -0.08 32.67 7.09
C GLY A 518 -0.28 33.18 8.52
N ARG A 519 -1.04 32.45 9.38
CA ARG A 519 -1.26 32.85 10.77
C ARG A 519 -1.03 31.73 11.80
N ARG A 520 -1.71 30.58 11.69
CA ARG A 520 -1.59 29.47 12.66
C ARG A 520 -1.12 28.15 12.07
N GLY A 521 -1.26 27.96 10.76
CA GLY A 521 -0.86 26.73 10.07
C GLY A 521 -2.04 25.92 9.53
N PRO A 522 -1.81 24.65 9.17
CA PRO A 522 -2.84 23.78 8.62
C PRO A 522 -3.87 23.37 9.68
N ARG A 523 -5.04 22.91 9.22
CA ARG A 523 -5.99 22.15 10.04
C ARG A 523 -5.35 20.85 10.55
N GLY A 524 -5.97 20.25 11.55
CA GLY A 524 -5.54 18.98 12.10
C GLY A 524 -5.84 17.78 11.20
N TYR A 525 -4.93 16.80 11.24
CA TYR A 525 -5.08 15.49 10.64
C TYR A 525 -4.58 14.44 11.63
N ASP A 526 -5.34 13.38 11.81
CA ASP A 526 -4.76 12.11 12.24
C ASP A 526 -4.00 11.50 11.05
N GLU A 527 -2.87 10.86 11.31
CA GLU A 527 -2.01 10.33 10.26
C GLU A 527 -1.76 8.83 10.44
N ILE A 528 -1.60 8.13 9.33
CA ILE A 528 -0.95 6.83 9.29
C ILE A 528 0.39 7.04 8.61
N ASN A 529 1.47 6.85 9.35
CA ASN A 529 2.81 7.16 8.91
C ASN A 529 3.64 5.90 8.67
N GLN A 530 4.62 6.01 7.78
CA GLN A 530 5.63 4.99 7.51
C GLN A 530 7.03 5.62 7.54
N ALA A 531 7.96 4.97 8.25
CA ALA A 531 9.39 5.27 8.19
C ALA A 531 10.15 4.09 7.60
N GLN A 532 10.50 4.20 6.31
CA GLN A 532 11.43 3.28 5.64
C GLN A 532 12.89 3.51 6.09
N LYS A 533 13.17 4.70 6.60
CA LYS A 533 14.44 5.14 7.21
C LYS A 533 14.16 6.17 8.30
N ALA A 534 15.14 6.47 9.14
CA ALA A 534 15.04 7.53 10.15
C ALA A 534 14.70 8.89 9.52
N GLY A 535 13.92 9.71 10.22
CA GLY A 535 13.47 11.00 9.69
C GLY A 535 12.77 11.89 10.73
N ASN A 536 12.54 13.15 10.34
CA ASN A 536 11.69 14.09 11.07
C ASN A 536 10.37 14.25 10.32
N PHE A 537 9.27 13.92 10.99
CA PHE A 537 7.90 13.88 10.46
C PHE A 537 7.08 15.12 10.83
N GLY A 538 7.73 16.11 11.44
CA GLY A 538 7.29 17.51 11.32
C GLY A 538 6.61 18.14 12.50
N TRP A 539 5.89 17.37 13.32
CA TRP A 539 5.22 17.93 14.48
C TRP A 539 6.25 18.64 15.39
N PRO A 540 5.99 19.86 15.90
CA PRO A 540 4.74 20.61 15.84
C PRO A 540 4.65 21.68 14.74
N TYR A 541 5.53 21.66 13.75
CA TYR A 541 5.60 22.72 12.74
C TYR A 541 4.72 22.47 11.51
N PHE A 542 4.48 21.19 11.17
CA PHE A 542 3.54 20.80 10.12
C PHE A 542 2.85 19.48 10.49
N VAL A 543 1.74 19.21 9.81
CA VAL A 543 0.88 18.02 9.91
C VAL A 543 0.37 17.73 8.49
N GLY A 544 0.26 16.46 8.11
CA GLY A 544 -0.14 16.01 6.78
C GLY A 544 1.01 16.03 5.76
N ASP A 545 0.65 16.10 4.48
CA ASP A 545 1.60 16.08 3.36
C ASP A 545 2.62 17.23 3.44
N ASN A 546 3.91 16.91 3.30
CA ASN A 546 5.04 17.85 3.27
C ASN A 546 6.09 17.47 2.22
#